data_AF-A0A1I6QNB5-F1
#
_entry.id   AF-A0A1I6QNB5-F1
#
_cell.length_a   1.000
_cell.length_b   1.000
_cell.length_c   1.000
_cell.angle_alpha   90.00
_cell.angle_beta   90.00
_cell.angle_gamma   90.00
#
_symmetry.space_group_name_H-M   'P 1'
#
loop_
_entity.id
_entity.type
_entity.pdbx_description
1 polymer ?
#
loop_
_entity_poly.entity_id
_entity_poly.type
_entity_poly.pdbx_seq_one_letter_code
_entity_poly.pdbx_strand_id
1 'polypeptide(L)'
;MIKKRIIKRTLLISIIILIVISLINFLSKSFIHNQAEAVETKKHAEHPKEEIPPFPKASTTAKKTDDQYSLVNNPDSLLVLVNKHRKLPDSYTPSDLTKPNVPFLSPKDKEKTLLRKPAADALETMFETAKKQGIELSAVSGFRSYKRQQSLHNTYVDRQGKEAADSLSAVPGTSEHQTGLAIDISSNSANLQLEPVFGETPEGKWVAEHAHEFGFIIRYPKDKTNITEYAFEPWHLRFVGNPHATYLYTHHLTLEEAMEDKK
;
A
#
# COMPACT_ATOMS: atom_id res chain seq x y z
N MET A 1 -29.33 69.71 -27.66
CA MET A 1 -30.04 68.48 -27.18
C MET A 1 -29.13 67.27 -26.92
N ILE A 2 -27.91 67.20 -27.47
CA ILE A 2 -27.03 66.01 -27.41
C ILE A 2 -26.31 65.83 -26.05
N LYS A 3 -25.82 66.90 -25.41
CA LYS A 3 -25.11 66.82 -24.11
C LYS A 3 -25.95 66.24 -22.96
N LYS A 4 -27.25 66.56 -22.87
CA LYS A 4 -28.16 66.01 -21.82
C LYS A 4 -28.39 64.50 -21.96
N ARG A 5 -28.35 63.94 -23.18
CA ARG A 5 -28.49 62.50 -23.43
C ARG A 5 -27.21 61.73 -23.06
N ILE A 6 -26.04 62.33 -23.29
CA ILE A 6 -24.75 61.74 -22.91
C ILE A 6 -24.63 61.69 -21.39
N ILE A 7 -24.95 62.78 -20.68
CA ILE A 7 -24.90 62.85 -19.21
C ILE A 7 -25.87 61.85 -18.55
N LYS A 8 -27.08 61.68 -19.10
CA LYS A 8 -28.04 60.67 -18.60
C LYS A 8 -27.56 59.22 -18.84
N ARG A 9 -26.86 58.96 -19.95
CA ARG A 9 -26.29 57.63 -20.23
C ARG A 9 -25.10 57.30 -19.34
N THR A 10 -24.20 58.26 -19.10
CA THR A 10 -23.07 58.05 -18.18
C THR A 10 -23.55 57.86 -16.74
N LEU A 11 -24.56 58.61 -16.29
CA LEU A 11 -25.13 58.45 -14.96
C LEU A 11 -25.80 57.08 -14.76
N LEU A 12 -26.51 56.58 -15.77
CA LEU A 12 -27.16 55.27 -15.72
C LEU A 12 -26.14 54.12 -15.66
N ILE A 13 -25.04 54.23 -16.41
CA ILE A 13 -23.95 53.23 -16.40
C ILE A 13 -23.26 53.21 -15.04
N SER A 14 -23.00 54.37 -14.43
CA SER A 14 -22.40 54.44 -13.09
C SER A 14 -23.30 53.82 -12.01
N ILE A 15 -24.62 53.99 -12.09
CA ILE A 15 -25.56 53.37 -11.14
C ILE A 15 -25.55 51.83 -11.26
N ILE A 16 -25.54 51.30 -12.49
CA ILE A 16 -25.49 49.85 -12.72
C ILE A 16 -24.20 49.25 -12.17
N ILE A 17 -23.06 49.91 -12.38
CA ILE A 17 -21.76 49.45 -11.84
C ILE A 17 -21.79 49.39 -10.31
N LEU A 18 -22.37 50.40 -9.64
CA LEU A 18 -22.50 50.40 -8.18
C LEU A 18 -23.39 49.27 -7.65
N ILE A 19 -24.48 48.97 -8.35
CA ILE A 19 -25.38 47.85 -7.99
C ILE A 19 -24.64 46.51 -8.13
N VAL A 20 -23.89 46.32 -9.22
CA VAL A 20 -23.11 45.08 -9.45
C VAL A 20 -22.03 44.91 -8.38
N ILE A 21 -21.29 45.96 -8.03
CA ILE A 21 -20.27 45.91 -6.97
C ILE A 21 -20.91 45.59 -5.62
N SER A 22 -22.06 46.21 -5.30
CA SER A 22 -22.81 45.91 -4.07
C SER A 22 -23.29 44.45 -4.03
N LEU A 23 -23.72 43.91 -5.17
CA LEU A 23 -24.18 42.53 -5.27
C LEU A 23 -23.02 41.53 -5.13
N ILE A 24 -21.87 41.82 -5.75
CA ILE A 24 -20.65 41.01 -5.60
C ILE A 24 -20.17 41.02 -4.15
N ASN A 25 -20.18 42.18 -3.48
CA ASN A 25 -19.83 42.29 -2.07
C ASN A 25 -20.83 41.56 -1.15
N PHE A 26 -22.11 41.55 -1.49
CA PHE A 26 -23.12 40.80 -0.75
C PHE A 26 -22.92 39.29 -0.92
N LEU A 27 -22.71 38.82 -2.15
CA LEU A 27 -22.48 37.40 -2.48
C LEU A 27 -21.16 36.89 -1.88
N SER A 28 -20.09 37.68 -1.90
CA SER A 28 -18.81 37.32 -1.28
C SER A 28 -18.95 37.26 0.24
N LYS A 29 -19.66 38.20 0.86
CA LYS A 29 -19.88 38.20 2.31
C LYS A 29 -20.77 37.04 2.76
N SER A 30 -21.79 36.67 1.99
CA SER A 30 -22.61 35.47 2.28
C SER A 30 -21.81 34.18 2.11
N PHE A 31 -20.93 34.10 1.10
CA PHE A 31 -20.08 32.93 0.90
C PHE A 31 -19.05 32.77 2.03
N ILE A 32 -18.41 33.86 2.46
CA ILE A 32 -17.48 33.84 3.60
C ILE A 32 -18.20 33.50 4.91
N HIS A 33 -19.42 34.00 5.13
CA HIS A 33 -20.20 33.67 6.32
C HIS A 33 -20.60 32.18 6.36
N ASN A 34 -21.10 31.63 5.24
CA ASN A 34 -21.44 30.21 5.14
C ASN A 34 -20.20 29.30 5.30
N GLN A 35 -19.04 29.73 4.81
CA GLN A 35 -17.79 28.98 4.96
C GLN A 35 -17.29 29.03 6.41
N ALA A 36 -17.41 30.18 7.09
CA ALA A 36 -17.06 30.31 8.50
C ALA A 36 -17.99 29.45 9.39
N GLU A 37 -19.29 29.45 9.13
CA GLU A 37 -20.27 28.65 9.87
C GLU A 37 -20.08 27.14 9.65
N ALA A 38 -19.70 26.71 8.43
CA ALA A 38 -19.32 25.33 8.12
C ALA A 38 -17.99 24.89 8.76
N VAL A 39 -17.06 25.83 9.00
CA VAL A 39 -15.80 25.57 9.71
C VAL A 39 -16.01 25.54 11.22
N GLU A 40 -16.90 26.38 11.75
CA GLU A 40 -17.22 26.47 13.18
C GLU A 40 -18.05 25.25 13.65
N THR A 41 -18.98 24.76 12.82
CA THR A 41 -19.73 23.52 13.08
C THR A 41 -18.86 22.25 12.99
N LYS A 42 -17.73 22.28 12.27
CA LYS A 42 -16.75 21.17 12.26
C LYS A 42 -15.81 21.15 13.46
N LYS A 43 -15.76 22.20 14.26
CA LYS A 43 -14.83 22.30 15.40
C LYS A 43 -15.33 21.65 16.70
N HIS A 44 -16.52 21.04 16.70
CA HIS A 44 -17.15 20.41 17.86
C HIS A 44 -17.87 19.08 17.55
N ALA A 45 -17.42 18.34 16.55
CA ALA A 45 -17.62 16.90 16.56
C ALA A 45 -16.48 16.30 17.39
N GLU A 46 -16.80 15.62 18.50
CA GLU A 46 -15.86 14.70 19.13
C GLU A 46 -15.38 13.73 18.05
N HIS A 47 -14.15 13.91 17.56
CA HIS A 47 -13.50 12.88 16.77
C HIS A 47 -13.47 11.63 17.66
N PRO A 48 -14.07 10.50 17.24
CA PRO A 48 -13.88 9.24 17.93
C PRO A 48 -12.36 9.05 18.06
N LYS A 49 -11.86 8.81 19.28
CA LYS A 49 -10.45 8.42 19.46
C LYS A 49 -10.20 7.26 18.52
N GLU A 50 -9.40 7.47 17.49
CA GLU A 50 -9.08 6.44 16.52
C GLU A 50 -8.40 5.29 17.27
N GLU A 51 -9.03 4.12 17.28
CA GLU A 51 -8.53 2.96 18.00
C GLU A 51 -7.37 2.37 17.19
N ILE A 52 -6.14 2.51 17.72
CA ILE A 52 -4.94 1.93 17.12
C ILE A 52 -5.01 0.42 17.30
N PRO A 53 -5.04 -0.39 16.23
CA PRO A 53 -5.05 -1.83 16.38
C PRO A 53 -3.72 -2.30 16.98
N PRO A 54 -3.72 -3.35 17.81
CA PRO A 54 -2.51 -3.80 18.48
C PRO A 54 -1.52 -4.39 17.46
N PHE A 55 -0.33 -3.79 17.37
CA PHE A 55 0.83 -4.33 16.68
C PHE A 55 1.79 -4.97 17.69
N PRO A 56 2.37 -6.14 17.39
CA PRO A 56 3.40 -6.71 18.23
C PRO A 56 4.67 -5.86 18.15
N LYS A 57 5.40 -5.74 19.26
CA LYS A 57 6.64 -4.98 19.29
C LYS A 57 7.75 -5.71 18.56
N ALA A 58 8.56 -4.99 17.78
CA ALA A 58 9.70 -5.53 17.07
C ALA A 58 10.70 -6.19 18.03
N SER A 59 10.94 -5.60 19.21
CA SER A 59 11.82 -6.13 20.25
C SER A 59 11.40 -7.48 20.83
N THR A 60 10.09 -7.80 20.84
CA THR A 60 9.58 -9.03 21.45
C THR A 60 9.40 -10.17 20.44
N THR A 61 9.45 -9.87 19.14
CA THR A 61 9.11 -10.80 18.05
C THR A 61 10.30 -11.39 17.31
N ALA A 62 11.52 -11.02 17.70
CA ALA A 62 12.73 -11.66 17.21
C ALA A 62 13.82 -11.70 18.28
N LYS A 63 14.76 -12.62 18.12
CA LYS A 63 15.93 -12.76 18.99
C LYS A 63 17.18 -12.66 18.15
N LYS A 64 18.13 -11.81 18.54
CA LYS A 64 19.42 -11.68 17.85
C LYS A 64 20.12 -13.05 17.83
N THR A 65 20.50 -13.53 16.64
CA THR A 65 21.23 -14.80 16.48
C THR A 65 22.70 -14.61 16.16
N ASP A 66 23.03 -13.57 15.42
CA ASP A 66 24.40 -13.12 15.11
C ASP A 66 24.40 -11.61 14.86
N ASP A 67 25.50 -11.05 14.38
CA ASP A 67 25.61 -9.61 14.12
C ASP A 67 24.84 -9.12 12.89
N GLN A 68 24.38 -10.02 12.02
CA GLN A 68 23.67 -9.68 10.79
C GLN A 68 22.15 -9.87 10.92
N TYR A 69 21.69 -10.88 11.65
CA TYR A 69 20.28 -11.26 11.66
C TYR A 69 19.71 -11.47 13.07
N SER A 70 18.43 -11.16 13.19
CA SER A 70 17.56 -11.62 14.26
C SER A 70 16.62 -12.71 13.74
N LEU A 71 16.50 -13.81 14.47
CA LEU A 71 15.56 -14.88 14.16
C LEU A 71 14.18 -14.53 14.74
N VAL A 72 13.15 -14.50 13.89
CA VAL A 72 11.77 -14.26 14.35
C VAL A 72 11.30 -15.44 15.20
N ASN A 73 10.55 -15.15 16.26
CA ASN A 73 10.05 -16.16 17.21
C ASN A 73 8.54 -16.43 17.09
N ASN A 74 7.87 -15.73 16.17
CA ASN A 74 6.43 -15.81 15.92
C ASN A 74 6.12 -16.03 14.42
N PRO A 75 6.73 -17.03 13.76
CA PRO A 75 6.70 -17.14 12.30
C PRO A 75 5.29 -17.33 11.71
N ASP A 76 4.34 -17.88 12.47
CA ASP A 76 2.95 -18.07 12.06
C ASP A 76 2.05 -16.84 12.24
N SER A 77 2.57 -15.74 12.80
CA SER A 77 1.79 -14.50 12.94
C SER A 77 1.51 -13.88 11.57
N LEU A 78 0.28 -13.40 11.35
CA LEU A 78 -0.03 -12.57 10.17
C LEU A 78 0.78 -11.26 10.14
N LEU A 79 1.26 -10.83 11.31
CA LEU A 79 2.09 -9.64 11.52
C LEU A 79 3.57 -10.00 11.71
N VAL A 80 4.01 -11.19 11.28
CA VAL A 80 5.45 -11.53 11.31
C VAL A 80 6.24 -10.52 10.48
N LEU A 81 7.23 -9.86 11.10
CA LEU A 81 8.11 -8.91 10.43
C LEU A 81 9.37 -9.64 9.93
N VAL A 82 9.44 -9.82 8.62
CA VAL A 82 10.56 -10.38 7.87
C VAL A 82 11.11 -9.28 6.97
N ASN A 83 12.42 -9.06 7.02
CA ASN A 83 13.14 -8.08 6.21
C ASN A 83 14.64 -8.42 6.19
N LYS A 84 15.49 -7.53 5.67
CA LYS A 84 16.94 -7.77 5.53
C LYS A 84 17.64 -8.13 6.85
N HIS A 85 17.10 -7.73 7.99
CA HIS A 85 17.69 -7.94 9.33
C HIS A 85 16.94 -9.00 10.15
N ARG A 86 15.79 -9.49 9.69
CA ARG A 86 14.90 -10.39 10.43
C ARG A 86 14.55 -11.61 9.60
N LYS A 87 15.10 -12.76 9.97
CA LYS A 87 14.92 -14.01 9.23
C LYS A 87 13.91 -14.95 9.87
N LEU A 88 13.21 -15.70 9.02
CA LEU A 88 12.47 -16.90 9.40
C LEU A 88 13.43 -18.05 9.74
N PRO A 89 12.98 -19.02 10.55
CA PRO A 89 13.68 -20.30 10.67
C PRO A 89 13.86 -20.94 9.29
N ASP A 90 15.05 -21.49 9.04
CA ASP A 90 15.40 -22.06 7.74
C ASP A 90 14.46 -23.22 7.33
N SER A 91 13.89 -23.92 8.31
CA SER A 91 12.92 -25.00 8.11
C SER A 91 11.46 -24.54 8.04
N TYR A 92 11.18 -23.24 8.19
CA TYR A 92 9.81 -22.74 8.28
C TYR A 92 9.06 -22.90 6.95
N THR A 93 7.90 -23.54 7.02
CA THR A 93 6.90 -23.62 5.95
C THR A 93 5.53 -23.54 6.61
N PRO A 94 4.64 -22.61 6.20
CA PRO A 94 3.31 -22.52 6.77
C PRO A 94 2.51 -23.81 6.53
N SER A 95 1.78 -24.27 7.54
CA SER A 95 0.97 -25.50 7.44
C SER A 95 -0.36 -25.31 6.70
N ASP A 96 -0.76 -24.07 6.46
CA ASP A 96 -2.08 -23.66 5.94
C ASP A 96 -1.99 -23.09 4.50
N LEU A 97 -0.98 -23.50 3.74
CA LEU A 97 -0.84 -23.11 2.33
C LEU A 97 -1.95 -23.70 1.47
N THR A 98 -2.58 -22.86 0.66
CA THR A 98 -3.61 -23.22 -0.32
C THR A 98 -3.42 -22.43 -1.61
N LYS A 99 -3.99 -22.93 -2.71
CA LYS A 99 -4.03 -22.22 -3.99
C LYS A 99 -5.32 -21.39 -4.08
N PRO A 100 -5.26 -20.04 -4.16
CA PRO A 100 -6.45 -19.23 -4.41
C PRO A 100 -6.97 -19.43 -5.84
N ASN A 101 -8.28 -19.27 -6.01
CA ASN A 101 -8.99 -19.31 -7.28
C ASN A 101 -8.89 -17.97 -8.03
N VAL A 102 -7.67 -17.58 -8.40
CA VAL A 102 -7.37 -16.38 -9.19
C VAL A 102 -6.51 -16.73 -10.42
N PRO A 103 -6.53 -15.91 -11.49
CA PRO A 103 -5.63 -16.10 -12.62
C PRO A 103 -4.16 -15.96 -12.17
N PHE A 104 -3.34 -16.96 -12.53
CA PHE A 104 -1.89 -16.94 -12.35
C PHE A 104 -1.18 -16.91 -13.69
N LEU A 105 -0.08 -16.15 -13.78
CA LEU A 105 0.80 -16.14 -14.96
C LEU A 105 1.44 -17.52 -15.22
N SER A 106 1.83 -18.22 -14.16
CA SER A 106 2.50 -19.52 -14.22
C SER A 106 1.77 -20.59 -13.39
N PRO A 107 0.56 -21.02 -13.78
CA PRO A 107 -0.28 -21.87 -12.95
C PRO A 107 0.26 -23.29 -12.74
N LYS A 108 1.29 -23.70 -13.51
CA LYS A 108 1.98 -24.99 -13.38
C LYS A 108 3.05 -24.98 -12.28
N ASP A 109 3.52 -23.80 -11.87
CA ASP A 109 4.49 -23.65 -10.78
C ASP A 109 3.77 -23.70 -9.43
N LYS A 110 3.52 -24.93 -8.95
CA LYS A 110 2.64 -25.19 -7.79
C LYS A 110 2.98 -24.29 -6.60
N GLU A 111 4.26 -24.19 -6.26
CA GLU A 111 4.72 -23.45 -5.08
C GLU A 111 4.39 -21.96 -5.17
N LYS A 112 4.69 -21.32 -6.31
CA LYS A 112 4.35 -19.91 -6.56
C LYS A 112 2.85 -19.63 -6.57
N THR A 113 2.01 -20.65 -6.72
CA THR A 113 0.55 -20.48 -6.67
C THR A 113 -0.04 -20.60 -5.27
N LEU A 114 0.78 -20.83 -4.24
CA LEU A 114 0.29 -20.99 -2.88
C LEU A 114 0.34 -19.69 -2.08
N LEU A 115 -0.63 -19.50 -1.20
CA LEU A 115 -0.64 -18.51 -0.12
C LEU A 115 -1.17 -19.16 1.14
N ARG A 116 -0.91 -18.59 2.30
CA ARG A 116 -1.63 -18.98 3.52
C ARG A 116 -3.11 -18.74 3.34
N LYS A 117 -3.95 -19.64 3.85
CA LYS A 117 -5.42 -19.63 3.64
C LYS A 117 -6.08 -18.25 3.83
N PRO A 118 -5.80 -17.47 4.90
CA PRO A 118 -6.41 -16.14 5.05
C PRO A 118 -6.04 -15.16 3.93
N ALA A 119 -4.78 -15.18 3.48
CA ALA A 119 -4.32 -14.34 2.38
C ALA A 119 -4.90 -14.80 1.03
N ALA A 120 -5.04 -16.12 0.83
CA ALA A 120 -5.68 -16.68 -0.36
C ALA A 120 -7.14 -16.21 -0.50
N ASP A 121 -7.92 -16.30 0.59
CA ASP A 121 -9.34 -15.92 0.60
C ASP A 121 -9.53 -14.41 0.38
N ALA A 122 -8.66 -13.61 1.00
CA ALA A 122 -8.63 -12.17 0.78
C ALA A 122 -8.26 -11.83 -0.68
N LEU A 123 -7.31 -12.54 -1.28
CA LEU A 123 -6.90 -12.31 -2.66
C LEU A 123 -8.03 -12.62 -3.65
N GLU A 124 -8.76 -13.72 -3.44
CA GLU A 124 -9.94 -14.06 -4.24
C GLU A 124 -10.98 -12.94 -4.19
N THR A 125 -11.28 -12.44 -2.99
CA THR A 125 -12.25 -11.35 -2.79
C THR A 125 -11.79 -10.04 -3.46
N MET A 126 -10.51 -9.70 -3.34
CA MET A 126 -9.91 -8.53 -3.98
C MET A 126 -9.99 -8.62 -5.51
N PHE A 127 -9.60 -9.76 -6.08
CA PHE A 127 -9.60 -9.98 -7.54
C PHE A 127 -11.03 -10.00 -8.10
N GLU A 128 -11.99 -10.60 -7.38
CA GLU A 128 -13.39 -10.57 -7.78
C GLU A 128 -13.95 -9.14 -7.78
N THR A 129 -13.60 -8.35 -6.75
CA THR A 129 -14.04 -6.95 -6.63
C THR A 129 -13.42 -6.08 -7.71
N ALA A 130 -12.12 -6.21 -7.94
CA ALA A 130 -11.41 -5.55 -9.03
C ALA A 130 -12.08 -5.85 -10.38
N LYS A 131 -12.36 -7.13 -10.65
CA LYS A 131 -12.99 -7.56 -11.90
C LYS A 131 -14.39 -6.95 -12.09
N LYS A 132 -15.19 -6.86 -11.03
CA LYS A 132 -16.51 -6.19 -11.06
C LYS A 132 -16.41 -4.70 -11.42
N GLN A 133 -15.26 -4.08 -11.18
CA GLN A 133 -14.96 -2.69 -11.52
C GLN A 133 -14.18 -2.54 -12.84
N GLY A 134 -14.04 -3.63 -13.62
CA GLY A 134 -13.32 -3.63 -14.90
C GLY A 134 -11.79 -3.65 -14.75
N ILE A 135 -11.27 -3.97 -13.57
CA ILE A 135 -9.84 -4.10 -13.27
C ILE A 135 -9.44 -5.58 -13.34
N GLU A 136 -8.57 -5.92 -14.28
CA GLU A 136 -8.08 -7.30 -14.45
C GLU A 136 -6.66 -7.46 -13.90
N LEU A 137 -6.56 -8.20 -12.80
CA LEU A 137 -5.30 -8.53 -12.14
C LEU A 137 -4.87 -9.96 -12.46
N SER A 138 -3.56 -10.20 -12.42
CA SER A 138 -2.95 -11.53 -12.52
C SER A 138 -1.94 -11.74 -11.40
N ALA A 139 -2.05 -12.87 -10.70
CA ALA A 139 -1.07 -13.28 -9.72
C ALA A 139 0.19 -13.85 -10.39
N VAL A 140 1.37 -13.49 -9.88
CA VAL A 140 2.66 -13.83 -10.48
C VAL A 140 3.47 -14.76 -9.57
N SER A 141 3.63 -14.42 -8.30
CA SER A 141 4.43 -15.21 -7.35
C SER A 141 3.96 -15.05 -5.90
N GLY A 142 3.36 -16.11 -5.36
CA GLY A 142 3.02 -16.25 -3.94
C GLY A 142 4.16 -16.88 -3.15
N PHE A 143 3.89 -18.01 -2.49
CA PHE A 143 4.83 -18.71 -1.61
C PHE A 143 6.14 -19.11 -2.30
N ARG A 144 7.23 -19.00 -1.55
CA ARG A 144 8.56 -19.44 -1.96
C ARG A 144 9.30 -20.01 -0.76
N SER A 145 9.58 -21.32 -0.77
CA SER A 145 10.31 -21.99 0.31
C SER A 145 11.73 -21.44 0.46
N TYR A 146 12.30 -21.64 1.65
CA TYR A 146 13.70 -21.34 1.93
C TYR A 146 14.64 -21.95 0.87
N LYS A 147 14.46 -23.24 0.55
CA LYS A 147 15.31 -23.96 -0.42
C LYS A 147 15.27 -23.30 -1.79
N ARG A 148 14.08 -22.87 -2.24
CA ARG A 148 13.95 -22.16 -3.51
C ARG A 148 14.59 -20.78 -3.47
N GLN A 149 14.41 -20.03 -2.39
CA GLN A 149 15.07 -18.74 -2.21
C GLN A 149 16.61 -18.91 -2.20
N GLN A 150 17.13 -19.98 -1.60
CA GLN A 150 18.55 -20.32 -1.63
C GLN A 150 19.05 -20.61 -3.05
N SER A 151 18.34 -21.43 -3.82
CA SER A 151 18.72 -21.67 -5.22
C SER A 151 18.69 -20.39 -6.06
N LEU A 152 17.71 -19.51 -5.83
CA LEU A 152 17.61 -18.22 -6.51
C LEU A 152 18.78 -17.29 -6.13
N HIS A 153 19.04 -17.12 -4.84
CA HIS A 153 20.13 -16.28 -4.34
C HIS A 153 21.49 -16.77 -4.82
N ASN A 154 21.78 -18.07 -4.74
CA ASN A 154 23.02 -18.66 -5.26
C ASN A 154 23.20 -18.38 -6.77
N THR A 155 22.11 -18.44 -7.55
CA THR A 155 22.16 -18.11 -8.99
C THR A 155 22.57 -16.65 -9.22
N TYR A 156 22.13 -15.72 -8.38
CA TYR A 156 22.56 -14.32 -8.45
C TYR A 156 24.02 -14.15 -8.02
N VAL A 157 24.44 -14.82 -6.95
CA VAL A 157 25.84 -14.81 -6.49
C VAL A 157 26.78 -15.28 -7.59
N ASP A 158 26.44 -16.40 -8.25
CA ASP A 158 27.25 -16.98 -9.33
C ASP A 158 27.35 -16.05 -10.55
N ARG A 159 26.30 -15.26 -10.82
CA ARG A 159 26.24 -14.38 -12.00
C ARG A 159 26.82 -13.00 -11.78
N GLN A 160 26.70 -12.45 -10.57
CA GLN A 160 26.88 -11.01 -10.32
C GLN A 160 27.75 -10.73 -9.08
N GLY A 161 28.15 -11.76 -8.33
CA GLY A 161 28.86 -11.61 -7.07
C GLY A 161 27.92 -11.40 -5.88
N LYS A 162 28.44 -11.64 -4.67
CA LYS A 162 27.65 -11.67 -3.44
C LYS A 162 26.98 -10.32 -3.13
N GLU A 163 27.72 -9.23 -3.24
CA GLU A 163 27.23 -7.89 -2.89
C GLU A 163 26.05 -7.47 -3.78
N ALA A 164 26.17 -7.67 -5.10
CA ALA A 164 25.06 -7.42 -6.03
C ALA A 164 23.87 -8.35 -5.75
N ALA A 165 24.12 -9.63 -5.45
CA ALA A 165 23.07 -10.59 -5.13
C ALA A 165 22.28 -10.20 -3.87
N ASP A 166 22.96 -9.78 -2.80
CA ASP A 166 22.32 -9.36 -1.55
C ASP A 166 21.49 -8.07 -1.72
N SER A 167 21.83 -7.24 -2.71
CA SER A 167 21.04 -6.05 -3.07
C SER A 167 19.81 -6.36 -3.93
N LEU A 168 19.88 -7.40 -4.77
CA LEU A 168 18.85 -7.71 -5.78
C LEU A 168 17.90 -8.84 -5.36
N SER A 169 18.34 -9.71 -4.45
CA SER A 169 17.59 -10.87 -4.01
C SER A 169 17.70 -11.00 -2.50
N ALA A 170 16.55 -11.16 -1.83
CA ALA A 170 16.52 -11.51 -0.42
C ALA A 170 17.43 -12.72 -0.14
N VAL A 171 18.17 -12.64 0.97
CA VAL A 171 18.90 -13.77 1.54
C VAL A 171 17.89 -14.84 1.95
N PRO A 172 18.21 -16.15 1.87
CA PRO A 172 17.30 -17.20 2.33
C PRO A 172 16.86 -16.98 3.78
N GLY A 173 15.56 -17.05 4.04
CA GLY A 173 14.97 -16.71 5.33
C GLY A 173 14.54 -15.25 5.48
N THR A 174 15.02 -14.31 4.66
CA THR A 174 14.66 -12.87 4.73
C THR A 174 13.65 -12.44 3.66
N SER A 175 13.09 -13.40 2.92
CA SER A 175 12.07 -13.14 1.89
C SER A 175 10.67 -13.29 2.48
N GLU A 176 9.82 -12.27 2.32
CA GLU A 176 8.43 -12.37 2.77
C GLU A 176 7.63 -13.45 2.04
N HIS A 177 8.00 -13.85 0.82
CA HIS A 177 7.33 -14.96 0.12
C HIS A 177 7.37 -16.27 0.91
N GLN A 178 8.38 -16.48 1.78
CA GLN A 178 8.44 -17.67 2.63
C GLN A 178 7.34 -17.68 3.70
N THR A 179 6.78 -16.53 4.06
CA THR A 179 5.64 -16.45 4.99
C THR A 179 4.35 -16.99 4.37
N GLY A 180 4.26 -17.07 3.03
CA GLY A 180 3.01 -17.31 2.32
C GLY A 180 1.98 -16.18 2.45
N LEU A 181 2.36 -15.03 3.00
CA LEU A 181 1.52 -13.83 3.13
C LEU A 181 1.84 -12.76 2.10
N ALA A 182 2.92 -12.93 1.32
CA ALA A 182 3.28 -12.04 0.22
C ALA A 182 2.82 -12.60 -1.13
N ILE A 183 2.33 -11.71 -1.98
CA ILE A 183 1.93 -12.03 -3.35
C ILE A 183 2.37 -10.92 -4.31
N ASP A 184 3.11 -11.32 -5.34
CA ASP A 184 3.37 -10.46 -6.48
C ASP A 184 2.18 -10.53 -7.46
N ILE A 185 1.68 -9.38 -7.88
CA ILE A 185 0.61 -9.25 -8.87
C ILE A 185 1.02 -8.35 -10.03
N SER A 186 0.34 -8.47 -11.16
CA SER A 186 0.54 -7.58 -12.31
C SER A 186 -0.77 -7.46 -13.10
N SER A 187 -0.72 -6.80 -14.24
CA SER A 187 -1.83 -6.67 -15.18
C SER A 187 -1.34 -6.75 -16.63
N ASN A 188 -2.27 -6.94 -17.56
CA ASN A 188 -1.95 -6.88 -18.99
C ASN A 188 -1.38 -5.52 -19.38
N SER A 189 -1.87 -4.44 -18.77
CA SER A 189 -1.38 -3.07 -18.97
C SER A 189 0.10 -2.89 -18.57
N ALA A 190 0.61 -3.73 -17.66
CA ALA A 190 2.01 -3.78 -17.26
C ALA A 190 2.82 -4.89 -17.98
N ASN A 191 2.30 -5.47 -19.07
CA ASN A 191 2.87 -6.61 -19.78
C ASN A 191 3.17 -7.82 -18.87
N LEU A 192 2.38 -7.96 -17.79
CA LEU A 192 2.55 -9.00 -16.76
C LEU A 192 3.93 -8.98 -16.10
N GLN A 193 4.65 -7.85 -16.15
CA GLN A 193 5.96 -7.65 -15.52
C GLN A 193 5.81 -7.17 -14.07
N LEU A 194 6.83 -7.44 -13.26
CA LEU A 194 6.96 -6.97 -11.89
C LEU A 194 7.90 -5.77 -11.87
N GLU A 195 7.41 -4.65 -12.37
CA GLU A 195 8.20 -3.43 -12.60
C GLU A 195 7.43 -2.19 -12.09
N PRO A 196 8.11 -1.08 -11.77
CA PRO A 196 7.47 0.11 -11.21
C PRO A 196 6.33 0.67 -12.07
N VAL A 197 6.36 0.43 -13.38
CA VAL A 197 5.31 0.81 -14.34
C VAL A 197 3.93 0.25 -13.96
N PHE A 198 3.86 -0.89 -13.24
CA PHE A 198 2.59 -1.43 -12.75
C PHE A 198 1.84 -0.40 -11.91
N GLY A 199 2.53 0.34 -11.02
CA GLY A 199 1.91 1.37 -10.19
C GLY A 199 1.36 2.57 -10.97
N GLU A 200 1.69 2.70 -12.26
CA GLU A 200 1.20 3.78 -13.12
C GLU A 200 -0.03 3.38 -13.93
N THR A 201 -0.31 2.07 -14.04
CA THR A 201 -1.47 1.54 -14.76
C THR A 201 -2.77 1.79 -13.98
N PRO A 202 -3.94 1.69 -14.63
CA PRO A 202 -5.23 1.73 -13.93
C PRO A 202 -5.32 0.66 -12.83
N GLU A 203 -4.80 -0.54 -13.07
CA GLU A 203 -4.87 -1.63 -12.11
C GLU A 203 -3.93 -1.42 -10.92
N GLY A 204 -2.70 -0.95 -11.12
CA GLY A 204 -1.80 -0.65 -10.00
C GLY A 204 -2.28 0.52 -9.14
N LYS A 205 -2.90 1.54 -9.75
CA LYS A 205 -3.55 2.64 -9.01
C LYS A 205 -4.74 2.15 -8.19
N TRP A 206 -5.58 1.30 -8.78
CA TRP A 206 -6.69 0.66 -8.08
C TRP A 206 -6.20 -0.17 -6.89
N VAL A 207 -5.14 -0.96 -7.10
CA VAL A 207 -4.51 -1.74 -6.01
C VAL A 207 -3.98 -0.83 -4.91
N ALA A 208 -3.30 0.26 -5.26
CA ALA A 208 -2.77 1.21 -4.29
C ALA A 208 -3.87 1.84 -3.43
N GLU A 209 -5.05 2.09 -4.00
CA GLU A 209 -6.18 2.69 -3.31
C GLU A 209 -6.98 1.67 -2.48
N HIS A 210 -7.14 0.42 -2.97
CA HIS A 210 -8.13 -0.52 -2.42
C HIS A 210 -7.55 -1.77 -1.76
N ALA A 211 -6.27 -2.10 -1.94
CA ALA A 211 -5.71 -3.36 -1.39
C ALA A 211 -5.89 -3.49 0.13
N HIS A 212 -5.84 -2.36 0.85
CA HIS A 212 -6.00 -2.31 2.30
C HIS A 212 -7.39 -2.76 2.77
N GLU A 213 -8.42 -2.53 1.96
CA GLU A 213 -9.80 -2.95 2.24
C GLU A 213 -9.90 -4.48 2.37
N PHE A 214 -8.99 -5.20 1.73
CA PHE A 214 -8.91 -6.67 1.74
C PHE A 214 -7.82 -7.21 2.68
N GLY A 215 -7.14 -6.35 3.45
CA GLY A 215 -6.11 -6.79 4.38
C GLY A 215 -4.70 -6.85 3.78
N PHE A 216 -4.48 -6.29 2.59
CA PHE A 216 -3.17 -6.20 1.94
C PHE A 216 -2.60 -4.78 2.01
N ILE A 217 -1.29 -4.66 2.09
CA ILE A 217 -0.56 -3.39 1.92
C ILE A 217 0.38 -3.50 0.72
N ILE A 218 0.67 -2.37 0.06
CA ILE A 218 1.88 -2.26 -0.76
C ILE A 218 3.06 -2.26 0.21
N ARG A 219 3.85 -3.34 0.19
CA ARG A 219 4.85 -3.59 1.22
C ARG A 219 6.03 -2.62 1.19
N TYR A 220 6.41 -2.19 -0.02
CA TYR A 220 7.57 -1.35 -0.28
C TYR A 220 7.17 -0.06 -1.02
N PRO A 221 6.68 0.96 -0.28
CA PRO A 221 6.35 2.28 -0.83
C PRO A 221 7.58 3.07 -1.29
N LYS A 222 7.39 3.97 -2.27
CA LYS A 222 8.46 4.74 -2.91
C LYS A 222 9.20 5.68 -1.96
N ASP A 223 8.51 6.23 -0.98
CA ASP A 223 9.01 7.19 -0.01
C ASP A 223 9.55 6.53 1.28
N LYS A 224 9.65 5.19 1.31
CA LYS A 224 10.01 4.40 2.50
C LYS A 224 11.24 3.51 2.32
N THR A 225 12.01 3.69 1.24
CA THR A 225 13.22 2.89 0.96
C THR A 225 14.28 2.99 2.05
N ASN A 226 14.38 4.11 2.78
CA ASN A 226 15.30 4.25 3.91
C ASN A 226 14.89 3.43 5.15
N ILE A 227 13.64 2.95 5.20
CA ILE A 227 13.09 2.16 6.31
C ILE A 227 13.03 0.69 5.91
N THR A 228 12.46 0.39 4.74
CA THR A 228 12.30 -1.00 4.27
C THR A 228 13.57 -1.57 3.66
N GLU A 229 14.46 -0.72 3.17
CA GLU A 229 15.65 -1.07 2.39
C GLU A 229 15.36 -1.78 1.06
N TYR A 230 14.13 -1.67 0.57
CA TYR A 230 13.70 -2.09 -0.76
C TYR A 230 13.34 -0.89 -1.63
N ALA A 231 13.57 -1.03 -2.93
CA ALA A 231 13.06 -0.07 -3.91
C ALA A 231 11.52 -0.07 -3.93
N PHE A 232 10.93 0.87 -4.66
CA PHE A 232 9.49 0.89 -4.85
C PHE A 232 9.01 -0.35 -5.60
N GLU A 233 8.15 -1.15 -4.98
CA GLU A 233 7.57 -2.37 -5.58
C GLU A 233 6.03 -2.32 -5.50
N PRO A 234 5.35 -1.61 -6.42
CA PRO A 234 3.89 -1.50 -6.40
C PRO A 234 3.16 -2.84 -6.63
N TRP A 235 3.86 -3.86 -7.11
CA TRP A 235 3.33 -5.19 -7.36
C TRP A 235 3.35 -6.11 -6.12
N HIS A 236 4.22 -5.83 -5.14
CA HIS A 236 4.44 -6.71 -3.98
C HIS A 236 3.46 -6.36 -2.88
N LEU A 237 2.44 -7.19 -2.74
CA LEU A 237 1.43 -7.05 -1.69
C LEU A 237 1.74 -7.96 -0.51
N ARG A 238 1.61 -7.42 0.70
CA ARG A 238 1.75 -8.15 1.95
C ARG A 238 0.42 -8.20 2.68
N PHE A 239 -0.10 -9.41 2.93
CA PHE A 239 -1.26 -9.62 3.79
C PHE A 239 -0.87 -9.46 5.26
N VAL A 240 -1.59 -8.57 5.93
CA VAL A 240 -1.51 -8.34 7.39
C VAL A 240 -2.88 -8.48 8.06
N GLY A 241 -3.94 -8.61 7.26
CA GLY A 241 -5.32 -8.66 7.73
C GLY A 241 -5.87 -7.29 8.13
N ASN A 242 -7.18 -7.20 8.24
CA ASN A 242 -7.85 -6.04 8.83
C ASN A 242 -8.05 -6.25 10.34
N PRO A 243 -8.01 -5.16 11.15
CA PRO A 243 -7.93 -3.75 10.75
C PRO A 243 -6.51 -3.22 10.42
N HIS A 244 -5.45 -4.04 10.57
CA HIS A 244 -4.06 -3.59 10.46
C HIS A 244 -3.71 -3.00 9.10
N ALA A 245 -4.12 -3.62 7.99
CA ALA A 245 -3.82 -3.11 6.65
C ALA A 245 -4.42 -1.71 6.44
N THR A 246 -5.67 -1.53 6.84
CA THR A 246 -6.36 -0.23 6.76
C THR A 246 -5.69 0.82 7.64
N TYR A 247 -5.26 0.46 8.85
CA TYR A 247 -4.50 1.38 9.69
C TYR A 247 -3.16 1.78 9.05
N LEU A 248 -2.39 0.82 8.53
CA LEU A 248 -1.11 1.11 7.85
C LEU A 248 -1.30 2.01 6.63
N TYR A 249 -2.34 1.75 5.84
CA TYR A 249 -2.69 2.56 4.68
C TYR A 249 -3.06 4.00 5.06
N THR A 250 -4.05 4.17 5.95
CA THR A 250 -4.54 5.50 6.38
C THR A 250 -3.41 6.36 6.96
N HIS A 251 -2.53 5.75 7.75
CA HIS A 251 -1.44 6.45 8.42
C HIS A 251 -0.12 6.49 7.62
N HIS A 252 -0.11 5.95 6.40
CA HIS A 252 1.08 5.92 5.52
C HIS A 252 2.31 5.29 6.22
N LEU A 253 2.08 4.18 6.91
CA LEU A 253 3.09 3.47 7.69
C LEU A 253 3.53 2.17 7.00
N THR A 254 4.81 1.87 7.15
CA THR A 254 5.35 0.53 6.90
C THR A 254 5.07 -0.40 8.08
N LEU A 255 5.23 -1.71 7.87
CA LEU A 255 5.13 -2.68 8.96
C LEU A 255 6.25 -2.48 10.00
N GLU A 256 7.44 -2.06 9.56
CA GLU A 256 8.53 -1.63 10.43
C GLU A 256 8.09 -0.52 11.38
N GLU A 257 7.60 0.62 10.84
CA GLU A 257 7.19 1.78 11.65
C GLU A 257 6.07 1.47 12.63
N ALA A 258 5.10 0.63 12.23
CA ALA A 258 3.99 0.25 13.10
C ALA A 258 4.41 -0.67 14.26
N MET A 259 5.50 -1.42 14.08
CA MET A 259 6.04 -2.36 15.07
C MET A 259 7.21 -1.77 15.88
N GLU A 260 7.63 -0.53 15.60
CA GLU A 260 8.67 0.15 16.37
C GLU A 260 8.30 0.23 17.86
N ASP A 261 9.33 0.09 18.70
CA ASP A 261 9.19 0.35 20.12
C ASP A 261 9.03 1.85 20.34
N LYS A 262 7.77 2.32 20.34
CA LYS A 262 7.46 3.70 20.73
C LYS A 262 7.94 3.94 22.16
N LYS A 263 8.81 4.95 22.32
CA LYS A 263 9.37 5.39 23.60
C LYS A 263 8.31 6.01 24.49
#